data_AF-A0A927Z8F9-F1
#
_entry.id   AF-A0A927Z8F9-F1
#
_cell.length_a   1.000
_cell.length_b   1.000
_cell.length_c   1.000
_cell.angle_alpha   90.00
_cell.angle_beta   90.00
_cell.angle_gamma   90.00
#
_symmetry.space_group_name_H-M   'P 1'
#
loop_
_entity.id
_entity.type
_entity.pdbx_description
1 polymer ?
#
loop_
_entity_poly.entity_id
_entity_poly.type
_entity_poly.pdbx_seq_one_letter_code
_entity_poly.pdbx_strand_id
1 'polypeptide(L)' 'KGCEESLLNTIVKMKPKRVVYVSCDPGTLARDLKYLVGEGFEVEKVQPVDMFGHSGHVETVVRLGNRK' A
#
# COMPACT_ATOMS: atom_id res chain seq x y z
N LYS A 1 -8.71 -8.90 3.56
CA LYS A 1 -8.67 -7.96 4.71
C LYS A 1 -7.30 -7.28 4.69
N GLY A 2 -7.25 -5.96 4.55
CA GLY A 2 -6.01 -5.17 4.49
C GLY A 2 -5.42 -4.89 5.88
N CYS A 3 -4.60 -3.86 5.98
CA CYS A 3 -3.99 -3.46 7.25
C CYS A 3 -5.03 -2.97 8.26
N GLU A 4 -4.73 -3.15 9.55
CA GLU A 4 -5.46 -2.48 10.63
C GLU A 4 -5.11 -0.99 10.68
N GLU A 5 -6.08 -0.19 11.12
CA GLU A 5 -5.93 1.25 11.25
C GLU A 5 -4.82 1.64 12.25
N SER A 6 -4.61 0.82 13.29
CA SER A 6 -3.52 0.97 14.26
C SER A 6 -2.13 0.93 13.60
N LEU A 7 -1.93 0.05 12.62
CA LEU A 7 -0.69 -0.07 11.85
C LEU A 7 -0.51 1.13 10.93
N LEU A 8 -1.54 1.52 10.19
CA LEU A 8 -1.49 2.69 9.30
C LEU A 8 -1.15 3.96 10.09
N ASN A 9 -1.78 4.14 11.25
CA ASN A 9 -1.46 5.22 12.19
C ASN A 9 0.00 5.21 12.66
N THR A 10 0.55 4.03 12.92
CA THR A 10 1.95 3.88 13.34
C THR A 10 2.90 4.30 12.22
N ILE A 11 2.63 3.88 10.97
CA ILE A 11 3.42 4.28 9.80
C ILE A 11 3.40 5.80 9.62
N VAL A 12 2.22 6.41 9.75
CA VAL A 12 2.05 7.87 9.65
C VAL A 12 2.80 8.61 10.74
N LYS A 13 2.79 8.12 11.99
CA LYS A 13 3.55 8.71 13.10
C LYS A 13 5.07 8.59 12.89
N MET A 14 5.53 7.44 12.40
CA MET A 14 6.96 7.21 12.13
C MET A 14 7.49 8.05 10.96
N LYS A 15 6.63 8.44 10.02
CA LYS A 15 6.98 9.23 8.82
C LYS A 15 8.22 8.71 8.07
N PRO A 16 8.30 7.40 7.74
CA PRO A 16 9.41 6.90 6.92
C PRO A 16 9.42 7.60 5.56
N LYS A 17 10.62 7.82 5.01
CA LYS A 17 10.79 8.39 3.65
C LYS A 17 10.21 7.51 2.55
N ARG A 18 10.09 6.20 2.80
CA ARG A 18 9.62 5.20 1.85
C ARG A 18 8.83 4.11 2.56
N VAL A 19 7.71 3.71 1.97
CA VAL A 19 6.93 2.52 2.36
C VAL A 19 6.75 1.64 1.14
N VAL A 20 6.94 0.33 1.29
CA VAL A 20 6.61 -0.67 0.27
C VAL A 20 5.43 -1.47 0.81
N TYR A 21 4.30 -1.37 0.13
CA TYR A 21 3.07 -2.08 0.48
C TYR A 21 2.89 -3.24 -0.50
N VAL A 22 2.71 -4.46 0.00
CA VAL A 22 2.40 -5.65 -0.82
C VAL A 22 1.00 -6.15 -0.46
N SER A 23 0.16 -6.41 -1.45
CA SER A 23 -1.23 -6.83 -1.23
C SER A 23 -1.72 -7.81 -2.28
N CYS A 24 -2.49 -8.81 -1.83
CA CYS A 24 -3.22 -9.76 -2.67
C CYS A 24 -4.66 -9.32 -3.00
N ASP A 25 -5.14 -8.22 -2.40
CA ASP A 25 -6.51 -7.72 -2.53
C ASP A 25 -6.49 -6.23 -2.93
N PRO A 26 -6.74 -5.91 -4.21
CA PRO A 26 -6.73 -4.54 -4.70
C PRO A 26 -7.72 -3.60 -4.02
N GLY A 27 -8.85 -4.13 -3.53
CA GLY A 27 -9.89 -3.33 -2.88
C GLY A 27 -9.44 -2.82 -1.52
N THR A 28 -8.89 -3.71 -0.70
CA THR A 28 -8.35 -3.31 0.61
C THR A 28 -7.07 -2.49 0.48
N LEU A 29 -6.23 -2.77 -0.52
CA LEU A 29 -5.09 -1.92 -0.88
C LEU A 29 -5.53 -0.49 -1.19
N ALA A 30 -6.53 -0.29 -2.06
CA ALA A 30 -6.99 1.04 -2.44
C ALA A 30 -7.51 1.85 -1.24
N ARG A 31 -8.22 1.20 -0.31
CA ARG A 31 -8.66 1.81 0.96
C ARG A 31 -7.46 2.31 1.78
N ASP A 32 -6.46 1.47 1.97
CA ASP A 32 -5.30 1.79 2.82
C ASP A 32 -4.41 2.85 2.18
N LEU A 33 -4.23 2.81 0.86
CA LEU A 33 -3.51 3.85 0.12
C LEU A 33 -4.20 5.20 0.22
N LYS A 34 -5.54 5.25 0.14
CA LYS A 34 -6.31 6.49 0.32
C LYS A 34 -6.03 7.13 1.68
N TYR A 35 -5.95 6.31 2.73
CA TYR A 35 -5.60 6.78 4.07
C TYR A 35 -4.18 7.35 4.12
N LEU A 36 -3.17 6.59 3.67
CA LEU A 36 -1.77 7.01 3.70
C LEU A 36 -1.52 8.27 2.84
N VAL A 37 -2.19 8.39 1.69
CA VAL A 37 -2.10 9.58 0.84
C VAL A 37 -2.72 10.80 1.52
N GLY A 38 -3.85 10.64 2.21
CA GLY A 38 -4.45 11.70 3.03
C GLY A 38 -3.50 12.25 4.10
N GLU A 39 -2.63 11.38 4.63
CA GLU A 39 -1.64 11.72 5.66
C GLU A 39 -0.30 12.24 5.10
N GLY A 40 -0.21 12.43 3.77
CA GLY A 40 0.92 13.08 3.10
C GLY A 40 1.96 12.15 2.48
N PHE A 41 1.66 10.85 2.35
CA PHE A 41 2.42 9.97 1.46
C PHE A 41 1.97 10.16 0.00
N GLU A 42 2.84 9.82 -0.94
CA GLU A 42 2.56 9.86 -2.37
C GLU A 42 2.78 8.46 -2.97
N VAL A 43 1.85 7.99 -3.79
CA VAL A 43 2.03 6.74 -4.55
C VAL A 43 2.96 7.03 -5.72
N GLU A 44 4.18 6.49 -5.67
CA GLU A 44 5.21 6.75 -6.69
C GLU A 44 5.24 5.68 -7.78
N LYS A 45 4.97 4.42 -7.42
CA LYS A 45 4.97 3.30 -8.37
C LYS A 45 4.02 2.20 -7.91
N VAL A 46 3.34 1.58 -8.85
CA VAL A 46 2.51 0.38 -8.66
C VAL A 46 2.98 -0.69 -9.64
N GLN A 47 3.14 -1.92 -9.15
CA GLN A 47 3.50 -3.09 -9.95
C GLN A 47 2.59 -4.26 -9.58
N PRO A 48 1.61 -4.61 -10.42
CA PRO A 48 0.92 -5.89 -10.33
C PRO A 48 1.86 -7.04 -10.70
N VAL A 49 1.72 -8.17 -10.03
CA VAL A 49 2.52 -9.39 -10.21
C VAL A 49 1.56 -10.57 -10.26
N ASP A 50 1.64 -11.32 -11.35
CA ASP A 50 0.99 -12.64 -11.43
C ASP A 50 1.86 -13.66 -10.72
N MET A 51 1.54 -13.95 -9.45
CA MET A 51 2.18 -15.03 -8.69
C MET A 51 1.43 -16.37 -8.84
N PHE A 52 0.24 -16.36 -9.44
CA PHE A 52 -0.68 -17.51 -9.44
C PHE A 52 -1.35 -17.61 -10.81
N GLY A 53 -0.57 -18.09 -11.79
CA GLY A 53 -1.02 -18.23 -13.17
C GLY A 53 -2.31 -19.03 -13.29
N HIS A 54 -3.17 -18.62 -14.22
CA HIS A 54 -4.49 -19.21 -14.48
C HIS A 54 -5.49 -19.10 -13.31
N SER A 55 -5.23 -18.20 -12.34
CA SER A 55 -6.19 -17.85 -11.29
C SER A 55 -6.68 -16.40 -11.43
N GLY A 56 -7.68 -16.02 -10.63
CA GLY A 56 -8.13 -14.63 -10.51
C GLY A 56 -7.32 -13.80 -9.52
N HIS A 57 -6.27 -14.35 -8.90
CA HIS A 57 -5.47 -13.64 -7.90
C HIS A 57 -4.46 -12.69 -8.56
N VAL A 58 -4.24 -11.56 -7.91
CA VAL A 58 -3.21 -10.60 -8.31
C VAL A 58 -2.51 -10.09 -7.07
N GLU A 59 -1.19 -10.22 -7.05
CA GLU A 59 -0.37 -9.55 -6.04
C GLU A 59 0.00 -8.18 -6.56
N THR A 60 0.00 -7.17 -5.70
CA THR A 60 0.31 -5.79 -6.08
C THR A 60 1.33 -5.22 -5.11
N VAL A 61 2.43 -4.71 -5.67
CA VAL A 61 3.48 -4.01 -4.93
C VAL A 61 3.37 -2.52 -5.19
N VAL A 62 3.26 -1.72 -4.14
CA VAL A 62 3.15 -0.27 -4.21
C VAL A 62 4.30 0.38 -3.46
N ARG A 63 5.00 1.29 -4.14
CA ARG A 63 5.98 2.16 -3.52
C ARG A 63 5.33 3.49 -3.19
N LEU A 64 5.35 3.84 -1.91
CA LEU A 64 4.95 5.15 -1.39
C LEU A 64 6.19 5.94 -1.00
N GLY A 65 6.21 7.22 -1.37
CA GLY A 65 7.22 8.19 -0.95
C GLY A 65 6.65 9.18 0.05
N ASN A 66 7.48 9.63 0.99
CA ASN A 66 7.17 10.77 1.84
C ASN A 66 8.22 11.85 1.57
N ARG A 67 7.79 13.00 1.03
CA ARG A 67 8.68 14.11 0.64
C ARG A 67 8.89 15.14 1.77
N LYS A 68 8.42 14.87 3.00
CA LYS A 68 8.68 15.72 4.17
C LYS A 68 10.03 15.42 4.82
#